data_AF-A0A9W7QAG4-F1
#
_entry.id   AF-A0A9W7QAG4-F1
#
_cell.length_a   1.000
_cell.length_b   1.000
_cell.length_c   1.000
_cell.angle_alpha   90.00
_cell.angle_beta   90.00
_cell.angle_gamma   90.00
#
_symmetry.space_group_name_H-M   'P 1'
#
loop_
_entity.id
_entity.type
_entity.pdbx_description
1 polymer ?
#
loop_
_entity_poly.entity_id
_entity_poly.type
_entity_poly.pdbx_seq_one_letter_code
_entity_poly.pdbx_strand_id
1 'polypeptide(L)' 'MFKKSIGILLFLILSISTFSIVTHAASSSEYVNQSFYGYKEPSFNSAKTNGGSEYGAQNVGVVEKRDN' A
#
# COMPACT_ATOMS: atom_id res chain seq x y z
N MET A 1 -10.62 29.02 38.31
CA MET A 1 -11.15 27.93 37.45
C MET A 1 -10.45 27.80 36.09
N PHE A 2 -10.07 28.89 35.42
CA PHE A 2 -9.45 28.87 34.07
C PHE A 2 -8.19 28.02 33.88
N LYS A 3 -7.30 27.94 34.88
CA LYS A 3 -6.04 27.15 34.79
C LYS A 3 -6.28 25.62 34.71
N LYS A 4 -7.39 25.12 35.29
CA LYS A 4 -7.76 23.70 35.18
C LYS A 4 -8.34 23.39 33.79
N SER A 5 -9.14 24.32 33.25
CA SER A 5 -9.72 24.19 31.90
C SER A 5 -8.66 24.24 30.79
N ILE A 6 -7.61 25.06 30.95
CA ILE A 6 -6.50 25.11 29.97
C ILE A 6 -5.70 23.81 29.96
N GLY A 7 -5.51 23.17 31.13
CA GLY A 7 -4.80 21.90 31.24
C GLY A 7 -5.57 20.75 30.59
N ILE A 8 -6.90 20.72 30.75
CA ILE A 8 -7.77 19.72 30.12
C ILE A 8 -7.77 19.89 28.59
N LEU A 9 -7.81 21.13 28.09
CA LEU A 9 -7.72 21.41 26.65
C LEU A 9 -6.38 20.97 26.07
N LEU A 10 -5.26 21.26 26.76
CA LEU A 10 -3.93 20.85 26.34
C LEU A 10 -3.81 19.32 26.30
N PHE A 11 -4.37 18.63 27.29
CA PHE A 11 -4.37 17.16 27.37
C PHE A 11 -5.19 16.53 26.23
N LEU A 12 -6.33 17.13 25.88
CA LEU A 12 -7.15 16.69 24.75
C LEU A 12 -6.40 16.84 23.42
N ILE A 13 -5.75 17.99 23.19
CA ILE A 13 -4.97 18.23 21.97
C ILE A 13 -3.79 17.25 21.86
N LEU A 14 -3.09 16.98 22.97
CA LEU A 14 -2.02 15.98 23.00
C LEU A 14 -2.55 14.58 22.69
N SER A 15 -3.71 14.21 23.23
CA SER A 15 -4.30 12.87 23.02
C SER A 15 -4.77 12.62 21.58
N ILE A 16 -5.18 13.66 20.84
CA ILE A 16 -5.58 13.50 19.43
C ILE A 16 -4.36 13.34 18.53
N SER A 17 -3.20 13.91 18.91
CA SER A 17 -1.98 13.89 18.11
C SER A 17 -1.35 12.49 17.93
N THR A 18 -1.70 11.53 18.78
CA THR A 18 -1.14 10.17 18.76
C THR A 18 -1.89 9.19 17.84
N PHE A 19 -3.01 9.59 17.22
CA PHE A 19 -3.84 8.68 16.40
C PHE A 19 -3.53 8.69 14.90
N SER A 20 -2.49 9.39 14.44
CA SER A 20 -2.28 9.66 13.00
C SER A 20 -1.49 8.61 12.21
N ILE A 21 -1.18 7.43 12.76
CA ILE A 21 -0.43 6.43 11.99
C ILE A 21 -1.41 5.54 11.21
N VAL A 22 -1.94 6.07 10.12
CA VAL A 22 -2.44 5.21 9.03
C VAL A 22 -1.19 4.75 8.28
N THR A 23 -0.75 3.51 8.50
CA THR A 23 0.30 2.90 7.69
C THR A 23 -0.29 2.60 6.30
N HIS A 24 0.01 3.45 5.33
CA HIS A 24 -0.24 3.12 3.92
C HIS A 24 0.75 2.01 3.54
N ALA A 25 0.28 0.90 2.97
CA ALA A 25 1.18 -0.02 2.30
C ALA A 25 1.97 0.79 1.26
N ALA A 26 3.30 0.77 1.35
CA ALA A 26 4.15 1.50 0.43
C ALA A 26 3.89 0.95 -0.98
N SER A 27 3.16 1.72 -1.81
CA SER A 27 2.91 1.35 -3.19
C SER A 27 4.22 1.43 -3.95
N SER A 28 4.86 0.29 -4.14
CA SER A 28 6.09 0.19 -4.93
C SER A 28 5.74 -0.20 -6.36
N SER A 29 6.56 0.24 -7.31
CA SER A 29 6.43 -0.15 -8.72
C SER A 29 7.78 -0.51 -9.28
N GLU A 30 7.81 -1.49 -10.17
CA GLU A 30 9.03 -1.92 -10.83
C GLU A 30 8.88 -1.97 -12.33
N TYR A 31 9.97 -1.66 -13.02
CA TYR A 31 10.05 -1.79 -14.45
C TYR A 31 10.37 -3.23 -14.83
N VAL A 32 9.47 -3.87 -15.56
CA VAL A 32 9.69 -5.21 -16.13
C VAL A 32 10.10 -5.03 -17.59
N ASN A 33 11.37 -5.27 -17.89
CA ASN A 33 11.96 -5.08 -19.22
C ASN A 33 11.76 -6.28 -20.17
N GLN A 34 10.73 -7.08 -19.95
CA GLN A 34 10.41 -8.25 -20.78
C GLN A 34 8.89 -8.38 -20.88
N SER A 35 8.42 -9.08 -21.90
CA SER A 35 7.00 -9.41 -21.99
C SER A 35 6.61 -10.41 -20.90
N PHE A 36 5.39 -10.29 -20.36
CA PHE A 36 4.90 -11.16 -19.30
C PHE A 36 3.39 -11.36 -19.34
N TYR A 37 2.91 -12.41 -18.67
CA TYR A 37 1.50 -12.66 -18.44
C TYR A 37 1.14 -12.40 -16.98
N GLY A 38 -0.01 -11.75 -16.76
CA GLY A 38 -0.60 -11.65 -15.42
C GLY A 38 -1.60 -12.78 -15.16
N TYR A 39 -1.77 -13.15 -13.89
CA TYR A 39 -2.68 -14.20 -13.43
C TYR A 39 -3.65 -13.64 -12.38
N LYS A 40 -4.89 -14.14 -12.33
CA LYS A 40 -5.93 -13.60 -11.42
C LYS A 40 -5.77 -14.00 -9.95
N GLU A 41 -4.96 -15.01 -9.67
CA GLU A 41 -4.65 -15.50 -8.32
C GLU A 41 -3.14 -15.72 -8.18
N PRO A 42 -2.58 -15.84 -6.97
CA PRO A 42 -1.15 -16.12 -6.76
C PRO A 42 -0.79 -17.58 -7.09
N SER A 43 -1.18 -18.06 -8.28
CA SER A 43 -0.94 -19.42 -8.77
C SER A 43 -0.59 -19.40 -10.25
N PHE A 44 0.46 -20.13 -10.62
CA PHE A 44 0.89 -20.28 -12.02
C PHE A 44 -0.12 -21.04 -12.88
N ASN A 45 -1.01 -21.81 -12.25
CA ASN A 45 -2.09 -22.54 -12.93
C ASN A 45 -3.39 -21.72 -13.03
N SER A 46 -3.41 -20.48 -12.52
CA SER A 46 -4.60 -19.64 -12.58
C SER A 46 -4.90 -19.18 -14.00
N ALA A 47 -6.14 -18.74 -14.24
CA ALA A 47 -6.50 -18.11 -15.49
C ALA A 47 -5.68 -16.84 -15.69
N LYS A 48 -5.14 -16.68 -16.91
CA LYS A 48 -4.47 -15.45 -17.31
C LYS A 48 -5.47 -14.28 -17.25
N THR A 49 -5.00 -13.14 -16.75
CA THR A 49 -5.76 -11.89 -16.83
C THR A 49 -5.71 -11.31 -18.24
N ASN A 50 -6.34 -10.16 -18.48
CA ASN A 50 -6.37 -9.47 -19.78
C ASN A 50 -6.83 -10.35 -20.95
N GLY A 51 -7.78 -11.26 -20.70
CA GLY A 51 -8.26 -12.21 -21.72
C GLY A 51 -7.17 -13.16 -22.25
N GLY A 52 -6.05 -13.32 -21.54
CA GLY A 52 -4.92 -14.12 -21.99
C GLY A 52 -3.90 -13.37 -22.85
N SER A 53 -4.10 -12.08 -23.11
CA SER A 53 -3.14 -11.26 -23.85
C SER A 53 -1.90 -10.92 -23.01
N GLU A 54 -0.75 -10.96 -23.68
CA GLU A 54 0.54 -10.62 -23.10
C GLU A 54 0.68 -9.12 -22.83
N TYR A 55 1.39 -8.75 -21.77
CA TYR A 55 1.83 -7.38 -21.52
C TYR A 55 3.24 -7.21 -22.06
N GLY A 56 3.49 -6.09 -22.74
CA GLY A 56 4.84 -5.67 -23.10
C GLY A 56 5.61 -5.13 -21.90
N ALA A 57 6.85 -4.69 -22.14
CA ALA A 57 7.67 -4.06 -21.12
C ALA A 57 6.99 -2.79 -20.58
N GLN A 58 6.81 -2.72 -19.26
CA GLN A 58 6.12 -1.60 -18.59
C GLN A 58 6.43 -1.56 -17.08
N ASN A 59 6.02 -0.48 -16.43
CA ASN A 59 5.99 -0.41 -14.98
C ASN A 59 4.77 -1.17 -14.43
N VAL A 60 4.99 -2.00 -13.42
CA VAL A 60 3.95 -2.75 -12.71
C VAL A 60 3.96 -2.39 -11.23
N GLY A 61 2.77 -2.27 -10.66
CA GLY A 61 2.60 -2.14 -9.22
C GLY A 61 2.98 -3.44 -8.52
N VAL A 62 3.77 -3.33 -7.47
CA VAL A 62 4.26 -4.45 -6.67
C VAL A 62 3.53 -4.42 -5.34
N VAL A 63 2.70 -5.44 -5.13
CA VAL A 63 1.88 -5.61 -3.93
C VAL A 63 2.71 -6.23 -2.80
N GLU A 64 3.55 -7.21 -3.14
CA GLU A 64 4.45 -7.89 -2.21
C GLU A 64 5.79 -8.18 -2.88
N LYS A 65 6.88 -7.91 -2.15
CA LYS A 65 8.21 -8.43 -2.47
C LYS A 65 8.57 -9.51 -1.47
N ARG A 66 9.06 -10.64 -1.96
CA ARG A 66 9.79 -11.60 -1.13
C ARG A 66 11.28 -11.24 -1.19
N ASP A 67 11.88 -11.12 -0.02
CA ASP A 67 13.34 -11.09 0.10
C ASP A 67 13.90 -12.44 -0.39
N ASN A 68 15.04 -12.40 -1.07
CA ASN A 68 15.69 -13.57 -1.66
C ASN A 68 16.65 -14.24 -0.68
#